data_AF-A0A9P1IXD9-F1
#
_entry.id   AF-A0A9P1IXD9-F1
#
_cell.length_a   1.000
_cell.length_b   1.000
_cell.length_c   1.000
_cell.angle_alpha   90.00
_cell.angle_beta   90.00
_cell.angle_gamma   90.00
#
_symmetry.space_group_name_H-M   'P 1'
#
loop_
_entity.id
_entity.type
_entity.pdbx_description
1 polymer ?
#
loop_
_entity_poly.entity_id
_entity_poly.type
_entity_poly.pdbx_seq_one_letter_code
_entity_poly.pdbx_strand_id
1 'polypeptide(L)'
;MDYLMDKYLFERLPFDTDPETRKIWGQRALHMVQVFDWICKYQDPSQIYENHTSFLFGELLFFLLAALTFVHAWRIGTRHVLVWFGILIHALNVENLCYWIPDMDNFWQAQGILTFFGARAPLYILIGIYHMFDYTAFVLASRLHLPWWAYGPAVGLGAVMLDMPYDIMGIKLVWWTWHDTDPNIYDRMNWVPWNSYYFHASFACSFTWLLLGSRHLLVAKEYDWKKLPREILCVFIAGTGAFWLGTIQFALLYHPLHDIFKVHSEYTTTFFLAFYAIIVFLADRQNKNPAARTGNKYWFDELACAIAIEYLFFMIAVIVSDPLNIISEGLHQPIGPCNETQKVQTPTGLVLQKQKYFCLEDYDEKYIDFHCVPGGVPKAQEPGEPLEWYAVCGTDYDNRAEYITIIWGICFLFSLIWYQVAARSGETPVDPVKIYKRKKVAEKSTENSKKLESSPLLSPTMFKNLYPSPPLKPSTPIKSTPTFVAPITTARRPAVATIHTDTPSRNLRKRTAISYKEQI
;
A
#
# COMPACT_ATOMS: atom_id res chain seq x y z
N MET A 1 -17.29 31.00 -16.46
CA MET A 1 -18.17 29.90 -16.90
C MET A 1 -19.19 30.37 -17.94
N ASP A 2 -19.83 31.53 -17.74
CA ASP A 2 -20.85 32.05 -18.67
C ASP A 2 -20.37 32.11 -20.13
N TYR A 3 -19.16 32.65 -20.37
CA TYR A 3 -18.56 32.66 -21.72
C TYR A 3 -18.42 31.26 -22.35
N LEU A 4 -18.00 30.25 -21.57
CA LEU A 4 -17.82 28.88 -22.07
C LEU A 4 -19.18 28.25 -22.41
N MET A 5 -20.18 28.46 -21.55
CA MET A 5 -21.53 27.96 -21.79
C MET A 5 -22.18 28.64 -23.00
N ASP A 6 -22.02 29.96 -23.15
CA ASP A 6 -22.51 30.68 -24.33
C ASP A 6 -21.86 30.15 -25.62
N LYS A 7 -20.53 30.07 -25.66
CA LYS A 7 -19.77 29.69 -26.87
C LYS A 7 -19.94 28.22 -27.27
N TYR A 8 -20.01 27.31 -26.30
CA TYR A 8 -19.97 25.87 -26.59
C TYR A 8 -21.32 25.16 -26.47
N LEU A 9 -22.27 25.72 -25.70
CA LEU A 9 -23.59 25.13 -25.49
C LEU A 9 -24.70 25.99 -26.10
N PHE A 10 -24.90 27.22 -25.64
CA PHE A 10 -26.07 28.01 -25.99
C PHE A 10 -26.07 28.46 -27.46
N GLU A 11 -24.91 28.80 -28.04
CA GLU A 11 -24.78 29.11 -29.48
C GLU A 11 -25.14 27.94 -30.40
N ARG A 12 -25.14 26.69 -29.90
CA ARG A 12 -25.42 25.48 -30.69
C ARG A 12 -26.82 24.92 -30.49
N LEU A 13 -27.62 25.52 -29.61
CA LEU A 13 -29.01 25.09 -29.40
C LEU A 13 -29.89 25.57 -30.56
N PRO A 14 -30.85 24.74 -31.04
CA PRO A 14 -31.72 25.11 -32.15
C PRO A 14 -32.84 26.10 -31.76
N PHE A 15 -32.81 26.65 -30.54
CA PHE A 15 -33.79 27.57 -29.99
C PHE A 15 -33.12 28.61 -29.10
N ASP A 16 -33.70 29.81 -29.05
CA ASP A 16 -33.25 30.86 -28.14
C ASP A 16 -33.56 30.48 -26.69
N THR A 17 -32.55 30.58 -25.84
CA THR A 17 -32.67 30.44 -24.39
C THR A 17 -32.75 31.81 -23.75
N ASP A 18 -33.75 32.02 -22.90
CA ASP A 18 -33.93 33.27 -22.18
C ASP A 18 -32.77 33.51 -21.19
N PRO A 19 -32.47 34.79 -20.85
CA PRO A 19 -31.32 35.13 -20.01
C PRO A 19 -31.37 34.51 -18.60
N GLU A 20 -32.56 34.30 -18.04
CA GLU A 20 -32.72 33.72 -16.71
C GLU A 20 -32.37 32.23 -16.73
N THR A 21 -32.85 31.49 -17.72
CA THR A 21 -32.49 30.10 -17.98
C THR A 21 -30.98 29.96 -18.20
N ARG A 22 -30.35 30.84 -19.00
CA ARG A 22 -28.89 30.82 -19.19
C ARG A 22 -28.13 30.97 -17.88
N LYS A 23 -28.56 31.90 -17.02
CA LYS A 23 -27.97 32.11 -15.69
C LYS A 23 -28.11 30.86 -14.79
N ILE A 24 -29.29 30.24 -14.77
CA ILE A 24 -29.54 29.01 -13.98
C ILE A 24 -28.62 27.87 -14.45
N TRP A 25 -28.52 27.66 -15.76
CA TRP A 25 -27.64 26.62 -16.32
C TRP A 25 -26.16 26.96 -16.13
N GLY A 26 -25.76 28.24 -16.22
CA GLY A 26 -24.42 28.71 -15.91
C GLY A 26 -24.01 28.42 -14.46
N GLN A 27 -24.90 28.71 -13.50
CA GLN A 27 -24.70 28.38 -12.09
C GLN A 27 -24.61 26.87 -11.84
N ARG A 28 -25.47 26.07 -12.47
CA ARG A 28 -25.41 24.60 -12.37
C ARG A 28 -24.13 24.04 -12.97
N ALA A 29 -23.68 24.57 -14.11
CA ALA A 29 -22.42 24.18 -14.72
C ALA A 29 -21.23 24.55 -13.83
N LEU A 30 -21.24 25.75 -13.25
CA LEU A 30 -20.23 26.17 -12.28
C LEU A 30 -20.20 25.24 -11.06
N HIS A 31 -21.36 24.90 -10.49
CA HIS A 31 -21.47 23.97 -9.38
C HIS A 31 -20.96 22.57 -9.74
N MET A 32 -21.28 22.06 -10.93
CA MET A 32 -20.71 20.79 -11.42
C MET A 32 -19.19 20.87 -11.55
N VAL A 33 -18.65 21.94 -12.12
CA VAL A 33 -17.19 22.15 -12.22
C VAL A 33 -16.56 22.21 -10.84
N GLN A 34 -17.15 22.92 -9.88
CA GLN A 34 -16.67 22.96 -8.49
C GLN A 34 -16.68 21.58 -7.83
N VAL A 35 -17.73 20.78 -8.06
CA VAL A 35 -17.79 19.40 -7.57
C VAL A 35 -16.70 18.55 -8.22
N PHE A 36 -16.48 18.66 -9.53
CA PHE A 36 -15.42 17.91 -10.21
C PHE A 36 -14.02 18.34 -9.78
N ASP A 37 -13.78 19.64 -9.61
CA ASP A 37 -12.53 20.21 -9.12
C ASP A 37 -12.24 19.75 -7.68
N TRP A 38 -13.27 19.71 -6.84
CA TRP A 38 -13.18 19.13 -5.50
C TRP A 38 -12.93 17.61 -5.53
N ILE A 39 -13.56 16.87 -6.44
CA ILE A 39 -13.34 15.41 -6.53
C ILE A 39 -11.92 15.11 -6.97
N CYS A 40 -11.43 15.77 -8.01
CA CYS A 40 -10.15 15.47 -8.64
C CYS A 40 -9.56 16.72 -9.29
N LYS A 41 -8.45 17.20 -8.73
CA LYS A 41 -7.61 18.26 -9.28
C LYS A 41 -6.51 17.64 -10.14
N TYR A 42 -6.33 18.18 -11.34
CA TYR A 42 -5.23 17.83 -12.23
C TYR A 42 -4.14 18.90 -12.17
N GLN A 43 -2.89 18.47 -12.15
CA GLN A 43 -1.74 19.36 -12.25
C GLN A 43 -0.84 18.92 -13.41
N ASP A 44 -0.25 19.89 -14.12
CA ASP A 44 0.66 19.62 -15.22
C ASP A 44 1.92 18.91 -14.70
N PRO A 45 2.23 17.67 -15.17
CA PRO A 45 3.43 16.97 -14.78
C PRO A 45 4.72 17.76 -15.03
N SER A 46 4.73 18.66 -16.01
CA SER A 46 5.89 19.51 -16.32
C SER A 46 6.18 20.48 -15.18
N GLN A 47 5.13 21.06 -14.58
CA GLN A 47 5.25 21.95 -13.43
C GLN A 47 5.74 21.19 -12.19
N ILE A 48 5.21 19.97 -11.96
CA ILE A 48 5.68 19.11 -10.85
C ILE A 48 7.14 18.71 -11.08
N TYR A 49 7.53 18.41 -12.32
CA TYR A 49 8.92 18.05 -12.64
C TYR A 49 9.89 19.21 -12.35
N GLU A 50 9.53 20.45 -12.70
CA GLU A 50 10.37 21.63 -12.47
C GLU A 50 10.48 22.00 -11.00
N ASN A 51 9.38 21.93 -10.24
CA ASN A 51 9.33 22.39 -8.86
C ASN A 51 9.62 21.27 -7.83
N HIS A 52 9.29 20.03 -8.15
CA HIS A 52 9.24 18.93 -7.18
C HIS A 52 9.55 17.57 -7.83
N THR A 53 10.67 17.52 -8.55
CA THR A 53 11.06 16.35 -9.36
C THR A 53 11.04 15.02 -8.60
N SER A 54 11.53 15.00 -7.35
CA SER A 54 11.59 13.79 -6.53
C SER A 54 10.21 13.22 -6.23
N PHE A 55 9.22 14.08 -6.01
CA PHE A 55 7.84 13.68 -5.75
C PHE A 55 7.18 13.08 -6.99
N LEU A 56 7.38 13.67 -8.17
CA LEU A 56 6.87 13.10 -9.42
C LEU A 56 7.43 11.68 -9.65
N PHE A 57 8.73 11.47 -9.43
CA PHE A 57 9.31 10.14 -9.52
C PHE A 57 8.82 9.19 -8.43
N GLY A 58 8.56 9.69 -7.22
CA GLY A 58 7.91 8.95 -6.14
C GLY A 58 6.51 8.48 -6.52
N GLU A 59 5.69 9.36 -7.10
CA GLU A 59 4.34 9.03 -7.59
C GLU A 59 4.39 7.94 -8.68
N LEU A 60 5.27 8.09 -9.68
CA LEU A 60 5.45 7.08 -10.73
C LEU A 60 5.96 5.74 -10.18
N LEU A 61 6.87 5.78 -9.20
CA LEU A 61 7.33 4.58 -8.49
C LEU A 61 6.14 3.86 -7.86
N PHE A 62 5.34 4.53 -7.04
CA PHE A 62 4.25 3.86 -6.32
C PHE A 62 3.14 3.35 -7.24
N PHE A 63 2.91 3.97 -8.40
CA PHE A 63 2.04 3.37 -9.43
C PHE A 63 2.62 2.08 -10.02
N LEU A 64 3.93 2.05 -10.29
CA LEU A 64 4.61 0.83 -10.72
C LEU A 64 4.53 -0.27 -9.65
N LEU A 65 4.78 0.07 -8.38
CA LEU A 65 4.70 -0.88 -7.26
C LEU A 65 3.27 -1.41 -7.08
N ALA A 66 2.25 -0.55 -7.17
CA ALA A 66 0.86 -0.96 -7.16
C ALA A 66 0.50 -1.91 -8.31
N ALA A 67 1.03 -1.66 -9.52
CA ALA A 67 0.84 -2.56 -10.65
C ALA A 67 1.46 -3.93 -10.36
N LEU A 68 2.67 -3.99 -9.79
CA LEU A 68 3.33 -5.24 -9.39
C LEU A 68 2.52 -6.00 -8.32
N THR A 69 2.04 -5.30 -7.29
CA THR A 69 1.19 -5.93 -6.25
C THR A 69 -0.13 -6.44 -6.82
N PHE A 70 -0.75 -5.72 -7.76
CA PHE A 70 -1.97 -6.16 -8.44
C PHE A 70 -1.72 -7.36 -9.35
N VAL A 71 -0.62 -7.38 -10.11
CA VAL A 71 -0.23 -8.54 -10.94
C VAL A 71 -0.03 -9.76 -10.07
N HIS A 72 0.65 -9.63 -8.92
CA HIS A 72 0.76 -10.71 -7.95
C HIS A 72 -0.62 -11.17 -7.45
N ALA A 73 -1.49 -10.24 -7.04
CA ALA A 73 -2.83 -10.56 -6.56
C ALA A 73 -3.65 -11.32 -7.58
N TRP A 74 -3.60 -10.88 -8.84
CA TRP A 74 -4.27 -11.52 -9.96
C TRP A 74 -3.72 -12.93 -10.23
N ARG A 75 -2.40 -13.10 -10.20
CA ARG A 75 -1.73 -14.38 -10.44
C ARG A 75 -2.06 -15.45 -9.39
N ILE A 76 -2.17 -15.06 -8.11
CA ILE A 76 -2.42 -16.01 -7.02
C ILE A 76 -3.91 -16.39 -6.93
N GLY A 77 -4.83 -15.44 -7.11
CA GLY A 77 -6.25 -15.74 -7.25
C GLY A 77 -7.21 -14.77 -6.58
N THR A 78 -8.51 -15.04 -6.72
CA THR A 78 -9.57 -14.08 -6.41
C THR A 78 -9.54 -13.51 -5.00
N ARG A 79 -9.24 -14.31 -3.98
CA ARG A 79 -9.16 -13.81 -2.60
C ARG A 79 -8.09 -12.75 -2.41
N HIS A 80 -6.96 -12.87 -3.11
CA HIS A 80 -5.88 -11.89 -3.05
C HIS A 80 -6.26 -10.60 -3.78
N VAL A 81 -6.94 -10.70 -4.93
CA VAL A 81 -7.52 -9.53 -5.62
C VAL A 81 -8.53 -8.82 -4.70
N LEU A 82 -9.36 -9.57 -3.99
CA LEU A 82 -10.29 -8.98 -3.02
C LEU A 82 -9.55 -8.32 -1.84
N VAL A 83 -8.45 -8.91 -1.33
CA VAL A 83 -7.62 -8.24 -0.31
C VAL A 83 -7.07 -6.92 -0.85
N TRP A 84 -6.56 -6.90 -2.08
CA TRP A 84 -6.06 -5.68 -2.74
C TRP A 84 -7.14 -4.58 -2.77
N PHE A 85 -8.37 -4.89 -3.20
CA PHE A 85 -9.48 -3.93 -3.14
C PHE A 85 -9.93 -3.58 -1.70
N GLY A 86 -9.74 -4.48 -0.73
CA GLY A 86 -9.96 -4.18 0.69
C GLY A 86 -9.02 -3.13 1.22
N ILE A 87 -7.76 -3.19 0.79
CA ILE A 87 -6.74 -2.21 1.11
C ILE A 87 -7.08 -0.86 0.45
N LEU A 88 -7.63 -0.84 -0.77
CA LEU A 88 -8.18 0.39 -1.34
C LEU A 88 -9.29 0.99 -0.47
N ILE A 89 -10.23 0.17 0.03
CA ILE A 89 -11.27 0.64 0.97
C ILE A 89 -10.63 1.16 2.26
N HIS A 90 -9.59 0.49 2.74
CA HIS A 90 -8.84 0.91 3.92
C HIS A 90 -8.20 2.29 3.71
N ALA A 91 -7.44 2.46 2.63
CA ALA A 91 -6.80 3.72 2.25
C ALA A 91 -7.82 4.86 2.16
N LEU A 92 -8.92 4.64 1.41
CA LEU A 92 -9.99 5.63 1.30
C LEU A 92 -10.58 5.98 2.66
N ASN A 93 -10.76 5.00 3.55
CA ASN A 93 -11.32 5.25 4.88
C ASN A 93 -10.35 6.03 5.77
N VAL A 94 -9.05 5.69 5.79
CA VAL A 94 -8.05 6.41 6.59
C VAL A 94 -7.91 7.85 6.10
N GLU A 95 -7.66 8.06 4.81
CA GLU A 95 -7.46 9.40 4.26
C GLU A 95 -8.70 10.28 4.46
N ASN A 96 -9.91 9.78 4.16
CA ASN A 96 -11.12 10.56 4.38
C ASN A 96 -11.36 10.87 5.86
N LEU A 97 -11.09 9.95 6.79
CA LEU A 97 -11.28 10.25 8.21
C LEU A 97 -10.29 11.31 8.71
N CYS A 98 -9.03 11.25 8.26
CA CYS A 98 -8.01 12.25 8.61
C CYS A 98 -8.38 13.66 8.11
N TYR A 99 -9.04 13.79 6.95
CA TYR A 99 -9.37 15.12 6.40
C TYR A 99 -10.72 15.67 6.91
N TRP A 100 -11.66 14.79 7.25
CA TRP A 100 -13.02 15.22 7.63
C TRP A 100 -13.18 15.43 9.13
N ILE A 101 -12.28 14.88 9.95
CA ILE A 101 -12.27 15.06 11.41
C ILE A 101 -11.19 16.10 11.74
N PRO A 102 -11.56 17.33 12.15
CA PRO A 102 -10.59 18.39 12.41
C PRO A 102 -9.51 18.04 13.46
N ASP A 103 -9.86 17.16 14.41
CA ASP A 103 -8.94 16.68 15.45
C ASP A 103 -7.85 15.75 14.89
N MET A 104 -8.06 15.19 13.69
CA MET A 104 -7.16 14.30 12.98
C MET A 104 -6.47 14.96 11.78
N ASP A 105 -6.89 16.17 11.42
CA ASP A 105 -6.31 16.92 10.32
C ASP A 105 -4.92 17.44 10.72
N ASN A 106 -3.89 16.67 10.37
CA ASN A 106 -2.54 16.88 10.89
C ASN A 106 -1.42 16.73 9.83
N PHE A 107 -1.75 16.50 8.56
CA PHE A 107 -0.77 16.53 7.46
C PHE A 107 -1.36 17.06 6.16
N TRP A 108 -0.50 17.52 5.26
CA TRP A 108 -0.85 18.03 3.94
C TRP A 108 0.09 17.50 2.87
N GLN A 109 -0.47 16.82 1.88
CA GLN A 109 0.30 16.20 0.81
C GLN A 109 0.65 17.23 -0.28
N ALA A 110 1.83 17.07 -0.89
CA ALA A 110 2.18 17.73 -2.13
C ALA A 110 1.22 17.33 -3.24
N GLN A 111 1.06 18.20 -4.23
CA GLN A 111 0.05 18.05 -5.27
C GLN A 111 0.56 17.15 -6.40
N GLY A 112 -0.08 15.99 -6.56
CA GLY A 112 0.23 15.00 -7.60
C GLY A 112 -0.43 15.31 -8.94
N ILE A 113 -0.12 14.48 -9.95
CA ILE A 113 -0.75 14.56 -11.28
C ILE A 113 -2.28 14.56 -11.14
N LEU A 114 -2.79 13.72 -10.23
CA LEU A 114 -4.20 13.68 -9.84
C LEU A 114 -4.29 13.72 -8.31
N THR A 115 -4.95 14.74 -7.78
CA THR A 115 -5.16 14.91 -6.33
C THR A 115 -6.65 14.98 -6.02
N PHE A 116 -7.11 14.12 -5.11
CA PHE A 116 -8.51 13.92 -4.78
C PHE A 116 -8.92 14.63 -3.49
N PHE A 117 -10.24 14.73 -3.27
CA PHE A 117 -10.86 15.22 -2.03
C PHE A 117 -10.45 16.65 -1.64
N GLY A 118 -10.58 17.58 -2.59
CA GLY A 118 -10.27 18.99 -2.38
C GLY A 118 -8.78 19.23 -2.28
N ALA A 119 -7.99 18.59 -3.16
CA ALA A 119 -6.53 18.72 -3.17
C ALA A 119 -5.82 18.16 -1.92
N ARG A 120 -6.40 17.13 -1.27
CA ARG A 120 -5.85 16.52 -0.04
C ARG A 120 -5.10 15.21 -0.26
N ALA A 121 -5.63 14.31 -1.11
CA ALA A 121 -5.05 12.98 -1.32
C ALA A 121 -4.58 12.76 -2.77
N PRO A 122 -3.28 12.82 -3.04
CA PRO A 122 -2.72 12.39 -4.31
C PRO A 122 -3.09 10.93 -4.61
N LEU A 123 -3.30 10.61 -5.87
CA LEU A 123 -3.73 9.27 -6.28
C LEU A 123 -2.75 8.16 -5.88
N TYR A 124 -1.46 8.47 -5.85
CA TYR A 124 -0.43 7.50 -5.44
C TYR A 124 -0.55 7.11 -3.97
N ILE A 125 -1.10 7.96 -3.09
CA ILE A 125 -1.43 7.57 -1.71
C ILE A 125 -2.52 6.49 -1.76
N LEU A 126 -3.64 6.78 -2.44
CA LEU A 126 -4.84 5.93 -2.44
C LEU A 126 -4.63 4.57 -3.11
N ILE A 127 -3.89 4.52 -4.22
CA ILE A 127 -3.72 3.31 -5.04
C ILE A 127 -2.29 2.77 -5.01
N GLY A 128 -1.31 3.57 -4.59
CA GLY A 128 0.10 3.21 -4.54
C GLY A 128 0.55 2.68 -3.18
N ILE A 129 0.61 3.58 -2.20
CA ILE A 129 1.27 3.37 -0.91
C ILE A 129 0.67 2.23 -0.11
N TYR A 130 -0.62 2.31 0.22
CA TYR A 130 -1.27 1.28 1.03
C TYR A 130 -1.19 -0.10 0.38
N HIS A 131 -1.26 -0.16 -0.96
CA HIS A 131 -1.10 -1.41 -1.68
C HIS A 131 0.35 -1.91 -1.62
N MET A 132 1.34 -1.03 -1.76
CA MET A 132 2.73 -1.44 -1.60
C MET A 132 2.99 -1.95 -0.19
N PHE A 133 2.52 -1.26 0.86
CA PHE A 133 2.87 -1.59 2.24
C PHE A 133 2.03 -2.75 2.78
N ASP A 134 0.71 -2.59 2.81
CA ASP A 134 -0.18 -3.53 3.48
C ASP A 134 -0.31 -4.84 2.71
N TYR A 135 -0.45 -4.79 1.38
CA TYR A 135 -0.63 -6.01 0.60
C TYR A 135 0.65 -6.83 0.57
N THR A 136 1.80 -6.19 0.38
CA THR A 136 3.11 -6.85 0.39
C THR A 136 3.39 -7.46 1.75
N ALA A 137 3.18 -6.71 2.84
CA ALA A 137 3.35 -7.21 4.19
C ALA A 137 2.38 -8.37 4.49
N PHE A 138 1.12 -8.27 4.08
CA PHE A 138 0.11 -9.32 4.20
C PHE A 138 0.60 -10.61 3.53
N VAL A 139 0.96 -10.56 2.25
CA VAL A 139 1.37 -11.75 1.52
C VAL A 139 2.69 -12.32 2.06
N LEU A 140 3.70 -11.50 2.32
CA LEU A 140 4.98 -12.00 2.79
C LEU A 140 4.89 -12.60 4.19
N ALA A 141 4.13 -11.99 5.10
CA ALA A 141 3.86 -12.59 6.41
C ALA A 141 3.15 -13.95 6.30
N SER A 142 2.38 -14.20 5.22
CA SER A 142 1.66 -15.47 5.04
C SER A 142 2.61 -16.65 4.80
N ARG A 143 3.79 -16.36 4.24
CA ARG A 143 4.88 -17.33 4.01
C ARG A 143 5.51 -17.85 5.30
N LEU A 144 5.37 -17.11 6.39
CA LEU A 144 5.79 -17.56 7.73
C LEU A 144 4.84 -18.60 8.31
N HIS A 145 3.65 -18.80 7.71
CA HIS A 145 2.61 -19.71 8.21
C HIS A 145 2.29 -19.53 9.70
N LEU A 146 2.25 -18.27 10.15
CA LEU A 146 1.97 -17.93 11.54
C LEU A 146 0.51 -18.27 11.92
N PRO A 147 0.25 -18.56 13.20
CA PRO A 147 -1.12 -18.63 13.70
C PRO A 147 -1.81 -17.26 13.60
N TRP A 148 -3.15 -17.28 13.57
CA TRP A 148 -3.97 -16.09 13.32
C TRP A 148 -3.67 -14.90 14.26
N TRP A 149 -3.34 -15.18 15.54
CA TRP A 149 -3.06 -14.15 16.54
C TRP A 149 -1.70 -13.46 16.32
N ALA A 150 -0.73 -14.12 15.70
CA ALA A 150 0.59 -13.55 15.39
C ALA A 150 0.67 -12.99 13.97
N TYR A 151 -0.22 -13.40 13.09
CA TYR A 151 -0.21 -12.98 11.70
C TYR A 151 -0.47 -11.48 11.53
N GLY A 152 -1.48 -10.92 12.21
CA GLY A 152 -1.73 -9.47 12.21
C GLY A 152 -0.51 -8.65 12.64
N PRO A 153 0.10 -8.93 13.80
CA PRO A 153 1.32 -8.24 14.25
C PRO A 153 2.49 -8.36 13.27
N ALA A 154 2.65 -9.50 12.58
CA ALA A 154 3.67 -9.65 11.54
C ALA A 154 3.40 -8.75 10.33
N VAL A 155 2.14 -8.61 9.93
CA VAL A 155 1.74 -7.67 8.87
C VAL A 155 1.97 -6.23 9.30
N GLY A 156 1.63 -5.87 10.54
CA GLY A 156 1.89 -4.53 11.08
C GLY A 156 3.36 -4.14 11.09
N LEU A 157 4.24 -5.03 11.55
CA LEU A 157 5.70 -4.82 11.48
C LEU A 157 6.18 -4.72 10.03
N GLY A 158 5.67 -5.58 9.15
CA GLY A 158 6.01 -5.55 7.73
C GLY A 158 5.63 -4.23 7.06
N ALA A 159 4.45 -3.68 7.38
CA ALA A 159 4.02 -2.38 6.86
C ALA A 159 4.98 -1.28 7.29
N VAL A 160 5.34 -1.20 8.58
CA VAL A 160 6.32 -0.21 9.09
C VAL A 160 7.70 -0.37 8.45
N MET A 161 8.15 -1.61 8.18
CA MET A 161 9.43 -1.82 7.52
C MET A 161 9.47 -1.28 6.09
N LEU A 162 8.34 -1.28 5.37
CA LEU A 162 8.25 -0.71 4.03
C LEU A 162 8.10 0.81 4.10
N ASP A 163 7.28 1.28 5.04
CA ASP A 163 6.94 2.67 5.25
C ASP A 163 8.09 3.55 5.78
N MET A 164 8.91 3.04 6.70
CA MET A 164 9.93 3.86 7.38
C MET A 164 10.89 4.64 6.44
N PRO A 165 11.49 4.06 5.39
CA PRO A 165 12.32 4.83 4.45
C PRO A 165 11.50 5.85 3.64
N TYR A 166 10.24 5.51 3.29
CA TYR A 166 9.32 6.43 2.62
C TYR A 166 9.02 7.64 3.49
N ASP A 167 8.68 7.43 4.76
CA ASP A 167 8.33 8.49 5.71
C ASP A 167 9.49 9.49 5.93
N ILE A 168 10.70 8.97 6.18
CA ILE A 168 11.89 9.80 6.43
C ILE A 168 12.26 10.61 5.19
N MET A 169 12.27 9.98 4.02
CA MET A 169 12.62 10.65 2.77
C MET A 169 11.52 11.59 2.30
N GLY A 170 10.26 11.20 2.44
CA GLY A 170 9.11 11.97 2.00
C GLY A 170 9.01 13.31 2.73
N ILE A 171 9.19 13.33 4.06
CA ILE A 171 9.26 14.59 4.80
C ILE A 171 10.48 15.42 4.43
N LYS A 172 11.66 14.82 4.34
CA LYS A 172 12.86 15.58 3.97
C LYS A 172 12.79 16.15 2.55
N LEU A 173 12.06 15.49 1.66
CA LEU A 173 11.80 15.93 0.29
C LEU A 173 10.46 16.67 0.14
N VAL A 174 9.80 17.03 1.25
CA VAL A 174 8.57 17.83 1.31
C VAL A 174 7.41 17.23 0.51
N TRP A 175 7.34 15.91 0.38
CA TRP A 175 6.23 15.19 -0.26
C TRP A 175 4.92 15.37 0.50
N TRP A 176 5.02 15.64 1.81
CA TRP A 176 3.97 16.19 2.64
C TRP A 176 4.57 17.02 3.76
N THR A 177 3.73 17.78 4.43
CA THR A 177 4.06 18.54 5.64
C THR A 177 3.19 18.05 6.79
N TRP A 178 3.73 18.08 7.99
CA TRP A 178 3.01 17.78 9.23
C TRP A 178 2.53 19.06 9.90
N HIS A 179 1.52 18.94 10.75
CA HIS A 179 1.05 20.03 11.58
C HIS A 179 2.08 20.38 12.65
N ASP A 180 2.45 21.66 12.72
CA ASP A 180 3.53 22.20 13.56
C ASP A 180 3.33 21.88 15.07
N THR A 181 2.17 22.25 15.63
CA THR A 181 1.92 22.15 17.08
C THR A 181 0.98 21.03 17.54
N ASP A 182 0.70 20.03 16.70
CA ASP A 182 -0.26 18.98 17.09
C ASP A 182 0.39 18.01 18.11
N PRO A 183 -0.16 17.91 19.33
CA PRO A 183 0.45 17.13 20.42
C PRO A 183 0.49 15.63 20.15
N ASN A 184 -0.32 15.11 19.21
CA ASN A 184 -0.28 13.70 18.83
C ASN A 184 0.85 13.39 17.84
N ILE A 185 1.53 14.39 17.29
CA ILE A 185 2.63 14.18 16.33
C ILE A 185 3.85 15.04 16.65
N TYR A 186 3.89 15.61 17.86
CA TYR A 186 4.95 16.50 18.31
C TYR A 186 6.30 15.80 18.43
N ASP A 187 6.31 14.61 19.03
CA ASP A 187 7.52 13.81 19.19
C ASP A 187 7.93 13.13 17.87
N ARG A 188 9.11 13.47 17.36
CA ARG A 188 9.54 13.11 16.00
C ARG A 188 10.95 12.52 15.95
N MET A 189 11.20 11.71 14.91
CA MET A 189 12.52 11.21 14.50
C MET A 189 12.74 11.62 13.05
N ASN A 190 13.79 12.40 12.76
CA ASN A 190 14.05 12.97 11.43
C ASN A 190 12.82 13.71 10.85
N TRP A 191 12.10 14.46 11.70
CA TRP A 191 10.85 15.16 11.37
C TRP A 191 9.63 14.26 11.09
N VAL A 192 9.77 12.94 11.23
CA VAL A 192 8.65 11.99 11.15
C VAL A 192 8.07 11.72 12.54
N PRO A 193 6.76 11.87 12.75
CA PRO A 193 6.11 11.53 14.01
C PRO A 193 6.24 10.06 14.37
N TRP A 194 6.62 9.76 15.62
CA TRP A 194 6.65 8.38 16.12
C TRP A 194 5.31 7.66 16.03
N ASN A 195 4.21 8.43 16.07
CA ASN A 195 2.87 7.89 15.98
C ASN A 195 2.49 7.46 14.55
N SER A 196 3.17 7.97 13.50
CA SER A 196 2.99 7.51 12.12
C SER A 196 3.21 5.99 12.04
N TYR A 197 4.37 5.53 12.52
CA TYR A 197 4.72 4.10 12.55
C TYR A 197 3.77 3.27 13.41
N TYR A 198 3.27 3.85 14.51
CA TYR A 198 2.28 3.19 15.35
C TYR A 198 0.99 2.95 14.55
N PHE A 199 0.47 4.00 13.90
CA PHE A 199 -0.78 3.92 13.14
C PHE A 199 -0.65 2.92 12.00
N HIS A 200 0.41 2.98 11.19
CA HIS A 200 0.65 2.00 10.13
C HIS A 200 0.68 0.55 10.65
N ALA A 201 1.43 0.28 11.72
CA ALA A 201 1.47 -1.06 12.30
C ALA A 201 0.10 -1.53 12.84
N SER A 202 -0.60 -0.66 13.57
CA SER A 202 -1.86 -1.01 14.22
C SER A 202 -3.01 -1.18 13.23
N PHE A 203 -3.07 -0.36 12.17
CA PHE A 203 -4.08 -0.44 11.12
C PHE A 203 -3.89 -1.69 10.27
N ALA A 204 -2.67 -1.97 9.80
CA ALA A 204 -2.39 -3.16 9.00
C ALA A 204 -2.62 -4.47 9.79
N CYS A 205 -2.27 -4.48 11.09
CA CYS A 205 -2.61 -5.59 12.00
C CYS A 205 -4.13 -5.75 12.13
N SER A 206 -4.85 -4.65 12.37
CA SER A 206 -6.30 -4.65 12.54
C SER A 206 -7.04 -5.11 11.30
N PHE A 207 -6.65 -4.63 10.12
CA PHE A 207 -7.16 -5.06 8.83
C PHE A 207 -7.05 -6.59 8.70
N THR A 208 -5.86 -7.12 9.00
CA THR A 208 -5.59 -8.56 8.92
C THR A 208 -6.46 -9.37 9.87
N TRP A 209 -6.58 -8.97 11.13
CA TRP A 209 -7.42 -9.67 12.10
C TRP A 209 -8.91 -9.61 11.76
N LEU A 210 -9.42 -8.46 11.34
CA LEU A 210 -10.81 -8.30 10.92
C LEU A 210 -11.11 -9.12 9.68
N LEU A 211 -10.20 -9.14 8.70
CA LEU A 211 -10.34 -9.95 7.49
C LEU A 211 -10.38 -11.45 7.81
N LEU A 212 -9.43 -11.94 8.62
CA LEU A 212 -9.39 -13.36 8.98
C LEU A 212 -10.56 -13.76 9.88
N GLY A 213 -10.91 -12.94 10.87
CA GLY A 213 -12.03 -13.17 11.77
C GLY A 213 -13.36 -13.19 11.03
N SER A 214 -13.63 -12.19 10.19
CA SER A 214 -14.84 -12.15 9.36
C SER A 214 -14.90 -13.31 8.38
N ARG A 215 -13.78 -13.69 7.75
CA ARG A 215 -13.73 -14.86 6.88
C ARG A 215 -14.03 -16.16 7.62
N HIS A 216 -13.50 -16.33 8.83
CA HIS A 216 -13.77 -17.50 9.66
C HIS A 216 -15.25 -17.63 10.02
N LEU A 217 -15.94 -16.51 10.22
CA LEU A 217 -17.36 -16.48 10.59
C LEU A 217 -18.31 -16.62 9.39
N LEU A 218 -17.99 -15.99 8.25
CA LEU A 218 -18.94 -15.80 7.15
C LEU A 218 -18.72 -16.74 5.96
N VAL A 219 -17.49 -17.21 5.74
CA VAL A 219 -17.10 -18.04 4.60
C VAL A 219 -16.39 -19.34 5.01
N ALA A 220 -16.31 -20.28 4.08
CA ALA A 220 -15.58 -21.53 4.34
C ALA A 220 -14.08 -21.33 4.10
N LYS A 221 -13.26 -22.24 4.65
CA LYS A 221 -11.82 -22.27 4.35
C LYS A 221 -11.55 -22.39 2.86
N GLU A 222 -12.33 -23.21 2.15
CA GLU A 222 -12.31 -23.29 0.70
C GLU A 222 -13.04 -22.11 0.05
N TYR A 223 -12.43 -21.53 -0.97
CA TYR A 223 -13.03 -20.50 -1.79
C TYR A 223 -14.20 -21.08 -2.61
N ASP A 224 -15.35 -20.42 -2.50
CA ASP A 224 -16.59 -20.79 -3.20
C ASP A 224 -17.16 -19.54 -3.87
N TRP A 225 -17.16 -19.50 -5.20
CA TRP A 225 -17.65 -18.35 -5.98
C TRP A 225 -19.10 -18.00 -5.66
N LYS A 226 -19.92 -18.96 -5.21
CA LYS A 226 -21.31 -18.68 -4.79
C LYS A 226 -21.40 -17.85 -3.52
N LYS A 227 -20.32 -17.78 -2.75
CA LYS A 227 -20.19 -16.95 -1.54
C LYS A 227 -19.39 -15.67 -1.80
N LEU A 228 -19.12 -15.30 -3.05
CA LEU A 228 -18.42 -14.06 -3.40
C LEU A 228 -18.99 -12.82 -2.69
N PRO A 229 -20.33 -12.62 -2.57
CA PRO A 229 -20.86 -11.47 -1.81
C PRO A 229 -20.42 -11.44 -0.35
N ARG A 230 -20.23 -12.61 0.28
CA ARG A 230 -19.75 -12.71 1.67
C ARG A 230 -18.25 -12.42 1.75
N GLU A 231 -17.47 -12.83 0.75
CA GLU A 231 -16.05 -12.47 0.67
C GLU A 231 -15.87 -10.95 0.52
N ILE A 232 -16.67 -10.31 -0.35
CA ILE A 232 -16.71 -8.84 -0.50
C ILE A 232 -17.09 -8.18 0.83
N LEU A 233 -18.08 -8.71 1.55
CA LEU A 233 -18.45 -8.21 2.87
C LEU A 233 -17.31 -8.33 3.90
N CYS A 234 -16.56 -9.44 3.92
CA CYS A 234 -15.42 -9.61 4.83
C CYS A 234 -14.35 -8.53 4.59
N VAL A 235 -14.06 -8.29 3.31
CA VAL A 235 -13.08 -7.31 2.85
C VAL A 235 -13.53 -5.89 3.15
N PHE A 236 -14.82 -5.59 2.97
CA PHE A 236 -15.40 -4.31 3.34
C PHE A 236 -15.35 -4.06 4.86
N ILE A 237 -15.68 -5.08 5.67
CA ILE A 237 -15.55 -5.02 7.15
C ILE A 237 -14.10 -4.76 7.55
N ALA A 238 -13.14 -5.43 6.92
CA ALA A 238 -11.73 -5.23 7.19
C ALA A 238 -11.28 -3.80 6.82
N GLY A 239 -11.59 -3.33 5.61
CA GLY A 239 -11.18 -2.00 5.14
C GLY A 239 -11.75 -0.86 5.98
N THR A 240 -13.03 -0.94 6.34
CA THR A 240 -13.70 0.09 7.15
C THR A 240 -13.37 -0.02 8.66
N GLY A 241 -13.25 -1.25 9.18
CA GLY A 241 -13.02 -1.49 10.61
C GLY A 241 -11.56 -1.35 11.05
N ALA A 242 -10.59 -1.46 10.13
CA ALA A 242 -9.17 -1.46 10.44
C ALA A 242 -8.73 -0.19 11.19
N PHE A 243 -9.21 0.97 10.72
CA PHE A 243 -8.96 2.26 11.37
C PHE A 243 -9.43 2.23 12.83
N TRP A 244 -10.71 1.89 13.07
CA TRP A 244 -11.28 1.90 14.42
C TRP A 244 -10.60 0.94 15.38
N LEU A 245 -10.33 -0.29 14.94
CA LEU A 245 -9.66 -1.27 15.78
C LEU A 245 -8.20 -0.88 16.03
N GLY A 246 -7.49 -0.28 15.07
CA GLY A 246 -6.12 0.18 15.28
C GLY A 246 -6.06 1.38 16.21
N THR A 247 -7.01 2.32 16.11
CA THR A 247 -7.13 3.43 17.07
C THR A 247 -7.39 2.92 18.49
N ILE A 248 -8.14 1.84 18.67
CA ILE A 248 -8.28 1.19 19.99
C ILE A 248 -6.93 0.64 20.46
N GLN A 249 -6.17 -0.03 19.59
CA GLN A 249 -4.84 -0.54 19.95
C GLN A 249 -3.87 0.60 20.33
N PHE A 250 -3.92 1.72 19.62
CA PHE A 250 -3.20 2.94 19.97
C PHE A 250 -3.62 3.47 21.33
N ALA A 251 -4.93 3.67 21.52
CA ALA A 251 -5.46 4.27 22.73
C ALA A 251 -5.13 3.49 24.02
N LEU A 252 -5.04 2.16 23.94
CA LEU A 252 -4.77 1.31 25.10
C LEU A 252 -3.36 1.46 25.68
N LEU A 253 -2.37 1.77 24.84
CA LEU A 253 -0.97 1.89 25.28
C LEU A 253 -0.51 3.35 25.29
N TYR A 254 -0.83 4.10 24.23
CA TYR A 254 -0.34 5.45 24.04
C TYR A 254 -0.93 6.42 25.07
N HIS A 255 -2.26 6.57 25.16
CA HIS A 255 -2.84 7.59 26.03
C HIS A 255 -2.48 7.42 27.51
N PRO A 256 -2.48 6.21 28.11
CA PRO A 256 -2.02 6.06 29.48
C PRO A 256 -0.56 6.47 29.67
N LEU A 257 0.35 6.05 28.77
CA LEU A 257 1.78 6.32 28.94
C LEU A 257 2.16 7.76 28.56
N HIS A 258 1.73 8.22 27.38
CA HIS A 258 2.06 9.53 26.87
C HIS A 258 1.22 10.63 27.51
N ASP A 259 -0.11 10.53 27.48
CA ASP A 259 -0.94 11.67 27.89
C ASP A 259 -1.03 11.81 29.41
N ILE A 260 -1.09 10.70 30.15
CA ILE A 260 -1.18 10.71 31.63
C ILE A 260 0.22 10.73 32.26
N PHE A 261 1.12 9.83 31.86
CA PHE A 261 2.46 9.71 32.46
C PHE A 261 3.54 10.56 31.78
N LYS A 262 3.23 11.27 30.68
CA LYS A 262 4.18 12.13 29.95
C LYS A 262 5.42 11.39 29.45
N VAL A 263 5.25 10.11 29.11
CA VAL A 263 6.30 9.30 28.46
C VAL A 263 6.38 9.70 26.99
N HIS A 264 7.58 10.05 26.51
CA HIS A 264 7.83 10.41 25.11
C HIS A 264 7.37 9.30 24.14
N SER A 265 6.80 9.71 23.01
CA SER A 265 6.15 8.82 22.03
C SER A 265 7.09 7.79 21.42
N GLU A 266 8.40 8.09 21.34
CA GLU A 266 9.42 7.12 20.95
C GLU A 266 9.34 5.83 21.77
N TYR A 267 9.22 5.95 23.10
CA TYR A 267 9.22 4.78 23.98
C TYR A 267 7.90 4.00 23.85
N THR A 268 6.77 4.70 23.72
CA THR A 268 5.46 4.04 23.59
C THR A 268 5.36 3.27 22.27
N THR A 269 5.79 3.88 21.15
CA THR A 269 5.87 3.22 19.84
C THR A 269 6.89 2.08 19.85
N THR A 270 8.08 2.27 20.44
CA THR A 270 9.09 1.22 20.52
C THR A 270 8.59 0.03 21.32
N PHE A 271 7.92 0.24 22.46
CA PHE A 271 7.32 -0.85 23.23
C PHE A 271 6.22 -1.58 22.46
N PHE A 272 5.39 -0.85 21.71
CA PHE A 272 4.35 -1.44 20.88
C PHE A 272 4.95 -2.36 19.79
N LEU A 273 5.91 -1.84 19.02
CA LEU A 273 6.58 -2.60 17.97
C LEU A 273 7.39 -3.77 18.54
N ALA A 274 8.06 -3.58 19.69
CA ALA A 274 8.76 -4.66 20.38
C ALA A 274 7.80 -5.75 20.86
N PHE A 275 6.60 -5.39 21.36
CA PHE A 275 5.58 -6.35 21.76
C PHE A 275 5.09 -7.16 20.55
N TYR A 276 4.81 -6.51 19.42
CA TYR A 276 4.52 -7.20 18.16
C TYR A 276 5.65 -8.13 17.74
N ALA A 277 6.91 -7.68 17.81
CA ALA A 277 8.06 -8.48 17.44
C ALA A 277 8.22 -9.72 18.33
N ILE A 278 7.98 -9.59 19.64
CA ILE A 278 8.00 -10.71 20.58
C ILE A 278 6.88 -11.71 20.26
N ILE A 279 5.66 -11.25 19.99
CA ILE A 279 4.54 -12.11 19.59
C ILE A 279 4.91 -12.93 18.35
N VAL A 280 5.41 -12.25 17.32
CA VAL A 280 5.81 -12.89 16.05
C VAL A 280 6.94 -13.88 16.27
N PHE A 281 7.97 -13.48 17.03
CA PHE A 281 9.10 -14.33 17.34
C PHE A 281 8.69 -15.60 18.10
N LEU A 282 7.86 -15.47 19.15
CA LEU A 282 7.37 -16.61 19.92
C LEU A 282 6.55 -17.55 19.05
N ALA A 283 5.67 -17.01 18.20
CA ALA A 283 4.85 -17.78 17.28
C ALA A 283 5.70 -18.54 16.25
N ASP A 284 6.68 -17.86 15.66
CA ASP A 284 7.58 -18.41 14.65
C ASP A 284 8.50 -19.51 15.23
N ARG A 285 9.01 -19.32 16.45
CA ARG A 285 9.80 -20.34 17.18
C ARG A 285 9.00 -21.57 17.54
N GLN A 286 7.71 -21.40 17.82
CA GLN A 286 6.79 -22.49 18.14
C GLN A 286 6.09 -23.06 16.89
N ASN A 287 6.41 -22.56 15.69
CA ASN A 287 5.74 -22.97 14.48
C ASN A 287 6.12 -24.41 14.11
N LYS A 288 5.15 -25.32 14.27
CA LYS A 288 5.30 -26.75 13.94
C LYS A 288 4.93 -27.05 12.48
N ASN A 289 4.50 -26.06 11.70
CA ASN A 289 4.15 -26.27 10.30
C ASN A 289 5.43 -26.48 9.48
N PRO A 290 5.65 -27.68 8.90
CA PRO A 290 6.86 -27.94 8.13
C PRO A 290 6.98 -27.03 6.91
N ALA A 291 5.85 -26.56 6.36
CA ALA A 291 5.82 -25.63 5.22
C ALA A 291 6.48 -24.29 5.54
N ALA A 292 6.53 -23.87 6.80
CA ALA A 292 7.15 -22.60 7.21
C ALA A 292 8.65 -22.51 6.93
N ARG A 293 9.34 -23.64 6.72
CA ARG A 293 10.80 -23.74 6.60
C ARG A 293 11.26 -24.51 5.37
N THR A 294 10.39 -24.76 4.40
CA THR A 294 10.76 -25.46 3.17
C THR A 294 11.65 -24.61 2.26
N GLY A 295 11.64 -23.29 2.46
CA GLY A 295 12.20 -22.34 1.51
C GLY A 295 11.30 -22.18 0.28
N ASN A 296 11.42 -21.05 -0.39
CA ASN A 296 10.74 -20.77 -1.64
C ASN A 296 11.77 -20.66 -2.76
N LYS A 297 11.73 -21.58 -3.73
CA LYS A 297 12.65 -21.57 -4.88
C LYS A 297 12.44 -20.36 -5.78
N TYR A 298 11.20 -19.89 -5.89
CA TYR A 298 10.78 -18.77 -6.72
C TYR A 298 10.42 -17.56 -5.84
N TRP A 299 11.30 -17.26 -4.88
CA TRP A 299 11.07 -16.21 -3.88
C TRP A 299 11.12 -14.80 -4.46
N PHE A 300 11.89 -14.60 -5.55
CA PHE A 300 11.99 -13.33 -6.24
C PHE A 300 10.82 -13.19 -7.23
N ASP A 301 9.66 -12.89 -6.68
CA ASP A 301 8.43 -12.62 -7.43
C ASP A 301 8.14 -11.12 -7.50
N GLU A 302 6.94 -10.74 -7.94
CA GLU A 302 6.58 -9.34 -8.17
C GLU A 302 6.69 -8.50 -6.89
N LEU A 303 6.44 -9.09 -5.71
CA LEU A 303 6.52 -8.42 -4.41
C LEU A 303 7.96 -8.21 -3.97
N ALA A 304 8.81 -9.24 -4.08
CA ALA A 304 10.24 -9.09 -3.79
C ALA A 304 10.91 -8.09 -4.75
N CYS A 305 10.48 -8.07 -6.02
CA CYS A 305 10.89 -7.08 -7.00
C CYS A 305 10.44 -5.67 -6.59
N ALA A 306 9.19 -5.51 -6.16
CA ALA A 306 8.65 -4.23 -5.69
C ALA A 306 9.46 -3.66 -4.52
N ILE A 307 9.77 -4.47 -3.50
CA ILE A 307 10.60 -4.07 -2.35
C ILE A 307 12.01 -3.65 -2.82
N ALA A 308 12.62 -4.43 -3.72
CA ALA A 308 13.95 -4.11 -4.22
C ALA A 308 13.98 -2.77 -4.98
N ILE A 309 12.97 -2.51 -5.81
CA ILE A 309 12.84 -1.24 -6.55
C ILE A 309 12.62 -0.09 -5.58
N GLU A 310 11.71 -0.24 -4.62
CA GLU A 310 11.39 0.77 -3.60
C GLU A 310 12.62 1.18 -2.79
N TYR A 311 13.31 0.21 -2.21
CA TYR A 311 14.48 0.50 -1.37
C TYR A 311 15.64 1.03 -2.18
N LEU A 312 15.87 0.51 -3.39
CA LEU A 312 16.87 1.06 -4.28
C LEU A 312 16.55 2.52 -4.65
N PHE A 313 15.27 2.83 -4.87
CA PHE A 313 14.83 4.19 -5.14
C PHE A 313 15.19 5.12 -3.98
N PHE A 314 14.83 4.79 -2.73
CA PHE A 314 15.16 5.66 -1.59
C PHE A 314 16.66 5.77 -1.33
N MET A 315 17.42 4.68 -1.52
CA MET A 315 18.88 4.71 -1.43
C MET A 315 19.53 5.62 -2.49
N ILE A 316 18.93 5.74 -3.68
CA ILE A 316 19.38 6.66 -4.72
C ILE A 316 18.88 8.09 -4.43
N ALA A 317 17.62 8.25 -4.05
CA ALA A 317 17.00 9.54 -3.78
C ALA A 317 17.77 10.33 -2.71
N VAL A 318 18.17 9.68 -1.61
CA VAL A 318 18.94 10.34 -0.54
C VAL A 318 20.32 10.87 -0.99
N ILE A 319 20.86 10.34 -2.09
CA ILE A 319 22.14 10.79 -2.65
C ILE A 319 21.90 11.91 -3.67
N VAL A 320 20.96 11.69 -4.59
CA VAL A 320 20.80 12.48 -5.81
C VAL A 320 19.88 13.68 -5.60
N SER A 321 18.87 13.57 -4.74
CA SER A 321 17.92 14.65 -4.51
C SER A 321 18.55 15.79 -3.71
N ASP A 322 18.16 17.01 -4.03
CA ASP A 322 18.56 18.21 -3.33
C ASP A 322 17.32 18.91 -2.78
N PRO A 323 17.01 18.73 -1.48
CA PRO A 323 15.86 19.33 -0.82
C PRO A 323 15.78 20.85 -0.98
N LEU A 324 16.92 21.55 -1.10
CA LEU A 324 16.97 23.01 -1.22
C LEU A 324 16.30 23.52 -2.50
N ASN A 325 16.24 22.71 -3.55
CA ASN A 325 15.63 23.09 -4.83
C ASN A 325 14.14 22.71 -4.91
N ILE A 326 13.55 22.19 -3.83
CA ILE A 326 12.17 21.73 -3.82
C ILE A 326 11.23 22.88 -3.47
N ILE A 327 10.22 23.07 -4.31
CA ILE A 327 9.13 24.02 -4.11
C ILE A 327 7.83 23.21 -4.11
N SER A 328 7.21 23.06 -2.94
CA SER A 328 5.91 22.39 -2.78
C SER A 328 4.81 23.44 -2.74
N GLU A 329 4.23 23.73 -3.91
CA GLU A 329 3.07 24.60 -4.04
C GLU A 329 1.78 23.79 -3.94
N GLY A 330 0.92 24.15 -2.98
CA GLY A 330 -0.30 23.39 -2.75
C GLY A 330 -1.08 23.85 -1.53
N LEU A 331 -2.01 22.99 -1.15
CA LEU A 331 -2.74 23.12 0.11
C LEU A 331 -1.82 22.69 1.27
N HIS A 332 -1.63 23.57 2.24
CA HIS A 332 -0.81 23.33 3.44
C HIS A 332 -1.57 23.73 4.70
N GLN A 333 -0.93 23.62 5.88
CA GLN A 333 -1.52 24.12 7.12
C GLN A 333 -1.90 25.60 6.96
N PRO A 334 -3.17 25.99 7.18
CA PRO A 334 -3.60 27.35 6.93
C PRO A 334 -2.80 28.39 7.71
N ILE A 335 -2.30 29.44 7.05
CA ILE A 335 -1.60 30.56 7.70
C ILE A 335 -2.64 31.56 8.21
N GLY A 336 -2.50 31.99 9.46
CA GLY A 336 -3.44 32.88 10.15
C GLY A 336 -2.92 33.37 11.51
N PRO A 337 -3.79 33.95 12.36
CA PRO A 337 -3.37 34.48 13.66
C PRO A 337 -2.79 33.42 14.61
N CYS A 338 -1.58 33.66 15.14
CA CYS A 338 -0.87 32.74 16.04
C CYS A 338 -1.53 32.50 17.41
N ASN A 339 -2.53 33.33 17.78
CA ASN A 339 -3.20 33.27 19.07
C ASN A 339 -4.46 32.37 19.07
N GLU A 340 -4.84 31.81 17.92
CA GLU A 340 -6.01 30.94 17.81
C GLU A 340 -5.65 29.47 17.98
N THR A 341 -6.15 28.87 19.07
CA THR A 341 -5.99 27.44 19.34
C THR A 341 -7.28 26.67 19.05
N GLN A 342 -7.13 25.41 18.64
CA GLN A 342 -8.21 24.44 18.50
C GLN A 342 -8.09 23.34 19.57
N LYS A 343 -9.24 22.83 20.03
CA LYS A 343 -9.31 21.70 20.95
C LYS A 343 -9.19 20.40 20.17
N VAL A 344 -8.40 19.45 20.69
CA VAL A 344 -8.24 18.10 20.16
C VAL A 344 -8.79 17.12 21.19
N GLN A 345 -9.85 16.39 20.85
CA GLN A 345 -10.45 15.40 21.74
C GLN A 345 -9.78 14.05 21.55
N THR A 346 -9.17 13.53 22.62
CA THR A 346 -8.65 12.17 22.61
C THR A 346 -9.76 11.15 22.87
N PRO A 347 -9.65 9.91 22.36
CA PRO A 347 -10.56 8.81 22.69
C PRO A 347 -10.74 8.53 24.18
N THR A 348 -9.81 8.96 25.04
CA THR A 348 -9.90 8.81 26.51
C THR A 348 -10.73 9.91 27.18
N GLY A 349 -11.20 10.90 26.42
CA GLY A 349 -11.93 12.05 26.92
C GLY A 349 -11.03 13.19 27.40
N LEU A 350 -9.70 13.06 27.31
CA LEU A 350 -8.78 14.18 27.54
C LEU A 350 -8.88 15.17 26.38
N VAL A 351 -8.92 16.47 26.71
CA VAL A 351 -8.92 17.56 25.74
C VAL A 351 -7.54 18.19 25.70
N LEU A 352 -6.85 18.02 24.59
CA LEU A 352 -5.59 18.67 24.29
C LEU A 352 -5.84 19.93 23.45
N GLN A 353 -4.81 20.74 23.23
CA GLN A 353 -4.88 21.95 22.40
C GLN A 353 -3.76 21.93 21.37
N LYS A 354 -4.06 22.40 20.17
CA LYS A 354 -3.08 22.69 19.10
C LYS A 354 -3.36 24.07 18.51
N GLN A 355 -2.39 24.69 17.85
CA GLN A 355 -2.65 25.92 17.09
C GLN A 355 -3.55 25.61 15.91
N LYS A 356 -4.51 26.50 15.64
CA LYS A 356 -5.41 26.35 14.50
C LYS A 356 -4.70 26.71 13.18
N TYR A 357 -3.77 27.64 13.24
CA TYR A 357 -3.05 28.16 12.09
C TYR A 357 -1.54 27.94 12.21
N PHE A 358 -0.86 27.90 11.08
CA PHE A 358 0.59 27.93 11.00
C PHE A 358 1.09 29.34 11.36
N CYS A 359 1.90 29.43 12.41
CA CYS A 359 2.41 30.70 12.91
C CYS A 359 3.76 31.05 12.27
N LEU A 360 3.77 32.03 11.36
CA LEU A 360 4.98 32.45 10.66
C LEU A 360 6.04 33.11 11.57
N GLU A 361 5.65 33.58 12.75
CA GLU A 361 6.54 34.23 13.72
C GLU A 361 7.19 33.21 14.68
N ASP A 362 6.59 32.03 14.84
CA ASP A 362 6.95 31.05 15.86
C ASP A 362 6.57 29.63 15.39
N TYR A 363 7.41 29.06 14.52
CA TYR A 363 7.36 27.65 14.07
C TYR A 363 8.76 27.04 14.18
N ASP A 364 8.84 25.72 14.39
CA ASP A 364 10.12 25.02 14.59
C ASP A 364 10.42 23.93 13.53
N GLU A 365 9.59 23.83 12.50
CA GLU A 365 9.75 22.90 11.38
C GLU A 365 10.96 23.23 10.51
N LYS A 366 12.15 22.68 10.84
CA LYS A 366 13.39 23.00 10.10
C LYS A 366 13.52 22.35 8.73
N TYR A 367 12.61 21.45 8.35
CA TYR A 367 12.64 20.81 7.02
C TYR A 367 12.00 21.67 5.92
N ILE A 368 11.30 22.75 6.30
CA ILE A 368 10.71 23.73 5.39
C ILE A 368 11.04 25.16 5.80
N ASP A 369 11.05 26.06 4.82
CA ASP A 369 11.00 27.51 5.03
C ASP A 369 10.30 28.18 3.82
N PHE A 370 10.53 29.48 3.63
CA PHE A 370 9.93 30.28 2.56
C PHE A 370 10.98 31.00 1.68
N HIS A 371 12.22 30.52 1.62
CA HIS A 371 13.30 31.20 0.88
C HIS A 371 13.04 31.33 -0.63
N CYS A 372 12.27 30.40 -1.20
CA CYS A 372 11.85 30.38 -2.60
C CYS A 372 10.68 31.33 -2.91
N VAL A 373 10.00 31.88 -1.90
CA VAL A 373 8.86 32.80 -2.08
C VAL A 373 9.37 34.24 -2.22
N PRO A 374 8.96 35.00 -3.27
CA PRO A 374 9.35 36.40 -3.42
C PRO A 374 8.91 37.25 -2.22
N GLY A 375 9.88 37.83 -1.51
CA GLY A 375 9.62 38.60 -0.27
C GLY A 375 9.55 37.73 1.00
N GLY A 376 9.86 36.44 0.90
CA GLY A 376 10.17 35.53 2.00
C GLY A 376 8.99 35.05 2.84
N VAL A 377 7.80 35.65 2.74
CA VAL A 377 6.63 35.22 3.52
C VAL A 377 5.38 35.27 2.64
N PRO A 378 4.60 34.18 2.55
CA PRO A 378 3.31 34.19 1.86
C PRO A 378 2.38 35.23 2.48
N LYS A 379 1.76 36.08 1.65
CA LYS A 379 0.80 37.09 2.11
C LYS A 379 -0.60 36.69 1.65
N ALA A 380 -1.55 36.72 2.59
CA ALA A 380 -2.97 36.56 2.27
C ALA A 380 -3.43 37.67 1.31
N GLN A 381 -4.30 37.32 0.35
CA GLN A 381 -4.86 38.28 -0.61
C GLN A 381 -5.83 39.26 0.06
N GLU A 382 -6.56 38.80 1.08
CA GLU A 382 -7.50 39.60 1.85
C GLU A 382 -7.17 39.60 3.35
N PRO A 383 -7.23 40.76 4.03
CA PRO A 383 -7.02 40.83 5.47
C PRO A 383 -8.13 40.08 6.23
N GLY A 384 -7.76 39.02 6.95
CA GLY A 384 -8.68 38.25 7.81
C GLY A 384 -9.11 36.89 7.27
N GLU A 385 -8.76 36.55 6.03
CA GLU A 385 -8.94 35.19 5.51
C GLU A 385 -7.66 34.35 5.68
N PRO A 386 -7.76 33.10 6.14
CA PRO A 386 -6.60 32.24 6.27
C PRO A 386 -6.07 31.84 4.89
N LEU A 387 -4.75 31.84 4.74
CA LEU A 387 -4.10 31.44 3.50
C LEU A 387 -3.82 29.94 3.53
N GLU A 388 -4.62 29.17 2.78
CA GLU A 388 -4.52 27.70 2.74
C GLU A 388 -3.64 27.19 1.58
N TRP A 389 -3.63 27.93 0.46
CA TRP A 389 -2.86 27.57 -0.73
C TRP A 389 -1.63 28.45 -0.88
N TYR A 390 -0.43 27.89 -0.66
CA TYR A 390 0.83 28.61 -0.75
C TYR A 390 2.00 27.68 -1.10
N ALA A 391 3.17 28.27 -1.36
CA ALA A 391 4.40 27.52 -1.60
C ALA A 391 5.23 27.43 -0.32
N VAL A 392 5.72 26.22 -0.03
CA VAL A 392 6.78 25.97 0.96
C VAL A 392 8.03 25.47 0.26
N CYS A 393 9.19 25.79 0.82
CA CYS A 393 10.49 25.49 0.24
C CYS A 393 11.19 24.46 1.11
N GLY A 394 11.79 23.42 0.52
CA GLY A 394 12.58 22.46 1.28
C GLY A 394 13.90 23.05 1.76
N THR A 395 14.40 22.60 2.90
CA THR A 395 15.70 23.02 3.42
C THR A 395 16.77 21.95 3.18
N ASP A 396 18.03 22.35 3.00
CA ASP A 396 19.14 21.41 2.79
C ASP A 396 19.34 20.47 4.00
N TYR A 397 20.05 19.37 3.81
CA TYR A 397 20.41 18.46 4.88
C TYR A 397 21.39 19.13 5.86
N ASP A 398 21.05 19.13 7.15
CA ASP A 398 22.02 19.49 8.20
C ASP A 398 23.28 18.60 8.12
N ASN A 399 23.05 17.30 7.93
CA ASN A 399 24.09 16.31 7.70
C ASN A 399 23.59 15.24 6.71
N ARG A 400 23.91 15.41 5.42
CA ARG A 400 23.49 14.46 4.37
C ARG A 400 24.02 13.04 4.64
N ALA A 401 25.21 12.90 5.22
CA ALA A 401 25.79 11.59 5.51
C ALA A 401 25.00 10.81 6.57
N GLU A 402 24.36 11.51 7.51
CA GLU A 402 23.47 10.90 8.50
C GLU A 402 22.23 10.30 7.82
N TYR A 403 21.55 11.08 6.96
CA TYR A 403 20.42 10.59 6.19
C TYR A 403 20.79 9.40 5.29
N ILE A 404 21.93 9.47 4.59
CA ILE A 404 22.44 8.34 3.79
C ILE A 404 22.62 7.10 4.67
N THR A 405 23.26 7.25 5.83
CA THR A 405 23.53 6.15 6.75
C THR A 405 22.24 5.52 7.28
N ILE A 406 21.28 6.34 7.66
CA ILE A 406 19.97 5.90 8.18
C ILE A 406 19.20 5.16 7.10
N ILE A 407 19.00 5.77 5.92
CA ILE A 407 18.23 5.17 4.82
C ILE A 407 18.87 3.89 4.32
N TRP A 408 20.19 3.90 4.06
CA TRP A 408 20.89 2.69 3.62
C TRP A 408 20.89 1.60 4.67
N GLY A 409 21.06 1.97 5.96
CA GLY A 409 21.01 1.04 7.08
C GLY A 409 19.65 0.36 7.19
N ILE A 410 18.57 1.14 7.16
CA ILE A 410 17.17 0.67 7.19
C ILE A 410 16.88 -0.23 5.99
N CYS A 411 17.12 0.25 4.77
CA CYS A 411 16.86 -0.50 3.53
C CYS A 411 17.65 -1.82 3.48
N PHE A 412 18.92 -1.83 3.91
CA PHE A 412 19.74 -3.04 3.94
C PHE A 412 19.26 -4.03 5.01
N LEU A 413 19.06 -3.56 6.24
CA LEU A 413 18.58 -4.40 7.35
C LEU A 413 17.23 -5.04 7.01
N PHE A 414 16.28 -4.24 6.54
CA PHE A 414 14.94 -4.72 6.20
C PHE A 414 14.97 -5.60 4.95
N SER A 415 15.83 -5.32 3.97
CA SER A 415 16.07 -6.24 2.84
C SER A 415 16.52 -7.62 3.30
N LEU A 416 17.41 -7.71 4.30
CA LEU A 416 17.84 -8.98 4.85
C LEU A 416 16.68 -9.73 5.51
N ILE A 417 15.84 -9.04 6.26
CA ILE A 417 14.65 -9.63 6.87
C ILE A 417 13.66 -10.10 5.79
N TRP A 418 13.37 -9.26 4.79
CA TRP A 418 12.51 -9.62 3.67
C TRP A 418 13.05 -10.79 2.86
N TYR A 419 14.37 -10.88 2.68
CA TYR A 419 14.99 -12.05 2.08
C TYR A 419 14.74 -13.32 2.90
N GLN A 420 14.86 -13.27 4.24
CA GLN A 420 14.55 -14.43 5.09
C GLN A 420 13.07 -14.84 4.97
N VAL A 421 12.16 -13.86 4.98
CA VAL A 421 10.72 -14.11 4.83
C VAL A 421 10.40 -14.66 3.45
N ALA A 422 10.91 -14.04 2.39
CA ALA A 422 10.59 -14.41 1.02
C ALA A 422 11.25 -15.72 0.59
N ALA A 423 12.54 -15.92 0.88
CA ALA A 423 13.35 -17.01 0.36
C ALA A 423 13.49 -18.21 1.29
N ARG A 424 13.55 -17.98 2.60
CA ARG A 424 13.80 -19.03 3.59
C ARG A 424 12.55 -19.53 4.30
N SER A 425 11.43 -18.83 4.14
CA SER A 425 10.14 -19.28 4.66
C SER A 425 9.37 -20.11 3.62
N GLY A 426 8.10 -20.40 3.88
CA GLY A 426 7.25 -21.18 2.98
C GLY A 426 6.88 -20.44 1.69
N GLU A 427 6.18 -21.15 0.82
CA GLU A 427 5.53 -20.54 -0.35
C GLU A 427 4.26 -19.78 0.07
N THR A 428 3.81 -18.84 -0.75
CA THR A 428 2.53 -18.16 -0.53
C THR A 428 1.40 -19.21 -0.49
N PRO A 429 0.60 -19.30 0.60
CA PRO A 429 -0.47 -20.26 0.71
C PRO A 429 -1.52 -20.07 -0.40
N VAL A 430 -1.80 -21.14 -1.16
CA VAL A 430 -2.86 -21.12 -2.17
C VAL A 430 -4.20 -21.44 -1.52
N ASP A 431 -5.21 -20.60 -1.78
CA ASP A 431 -6.58 -20.84 -1.32
C ASP A 431 -7.19 -22.06 -2.04
N PRO A 432 -7.63 -23.10 -1.32
CA PRO A 432 -8.27 -24.25 -1.96
C PRO A 432 -9.59 -23.83 -2.59
N VAL A 433 -9.81 -24.18 -3.86
CA VAL A 433 -11.02 -23.82 -4.62
C VAL A 433 -12.01 -24.97 -4.63
N LYS A 434 -13.28 -24.70 -4.29
CA LYS A 434 -14.34 -25.69 -4.29
C LYS A 434 -14.74 -26.09 -5.72
N ILE A 435 -14.51 -27.36 -6.08
CA ILE A 435 -14.81 -27.90 -7.41
C ILE A 435 -16.26 -28.40 -7.45
N TYR A 436 -17.09 -27.77 -8.28
CA TYR A 436 -18.45 -28.26 -8.55
C TYR A 436 -18.41 -29.35 -9.63
N LYS A 437 -18.61 -30.61 -9.24
CA LYS A 437 -18.83 -31.69 -10.23
C LYS A 437 -20.11 -31.38 -11.01
N ARG A 438 -19.98 -31.17 -12.33
CA ARG A 438 -21.13 -31.04 -13.23
C ARG A 438 -21.92 -32.34 -13.13
N LYS A 439 -23.11 -32.28 -12.51
CA LYS A 439 -24.03 -33.42 -12.46
C LYS A 439 -24.29 -33.81 -13.91
N LYS A 440 -23.81 -34.99 -14.35
CA LYS A 440 -24.22 -35.55 -15.64
C LYS A 440 -25.74 -35.61 -15.58
N VAL A 441 -26.40 -34.75 -16.35
CA VAL A 441 -27.83 -34.88 -16.59
C VAL A 441 -27.95 -36.25 -17.24
N ALA A 442 -28.48 -37.22 -16.50
CA ALA A 442 -28.83 -38.50 -17.08
C ALA A 442 -29.83 -38.17 -18.19
N GLU A 443 -29.42 -38.35 -19.44
CA GLU A 443 -30.34 -38.39 -20.57
C GLU A 443 -31.39 -39.42 -20.18
N LYS A 444 -32.60 -38.95 -19.85
CA LYS A 444 -33.80 -39.79 -19.87
C LYS A 444 -33.98 -40.15 -21.34
N SER A 445 -33.37 -41.27 -21.74
CA SER A 445 -33.59 -41.91 -23.02
C SER A 445 -35.10 -42.10 -23.19
N THR A 446 -35.58 -41.55 -24.28
CA THR A 446 -36.94 -41.51 -24.80
C THR A 446 -37.54 -42.92 -24.88
N GLU A 447 -38.22 -43.36 -23.82
CA GLU A 447 -38.98 -44.62 -23.78
C GLU A 447 -40.41 -44.44 -24.32
N ASN A 448 -40.61 -43.52 -25.29
CA ASN A 448 -41.92 -43.24 -25.89
C ASN A 448 -41.98 -43.48 -27.42
N SER A 449 -40.99 -44.14 -28.01
CA SER A 449 -40.99 -44.44 -29.46
C SER A 449 -41.15 -45.94 -29.80
N LYS A 450 -41.82 -46.72 -28.93
CA LYS A 450 -42.14 -48.15 -29.20
C LYS A 450 -43.63 -48.46 -29.25
N LYS A 451 -44.48 -47.46 -29.46
CA LYS A 451 -45.94 -47.67 -29.54
C LYS A 451 -46.54 -46.98 -30.76
N LEU A 452 -45.99 -47.26 -31.95
CA LEU A 452 -46.76 -47.16 -33.18
C LEU A 452 -46.26 -48.24 -34.16
N GLU A 453 -47.23 -48.99 -34.67
CA GLU A 453 -47.20 -49.80 -35.90
C GLU A 453 -46.64 -51.23 -35.85
N SER A 454 -47.57 -52.11 -35.51
CA SER A 454 -47.70 -53.50 -35.91
C SER A 454 -48.14 -53.67 -37.38
N SER A 455 -47.43 -54.55 -38.10
CA SER A 455 -47.91 -55.53 -39.13
C SER A 455 -48.12 -55.09 -40.59
N PRO A 456 -48.10 -56.00 -41.61
CA PRO A 456 -47.35 -57.27 -41.76
C PRO A 456 -46.74 -57.51 -43.19
N LEU A 457 -45.95 -58.60 -43.31
CA LEU A 457 -45.68 -59.42 -44.53
C LEU A 457 -44.85 -58.85 -45.70
N LEU A 458 -43.62 -59.37 -45.87
CA LEU A 458 -43.18 -60.28 -46.97
C LEU A 458 -41.64 -60.31 -47.08
N SER A 459 -41.08 -61.51 -47.00
CA SER A 459 -39.72 -61.88 -47.40
C SER A 459 -39.74 -62.49 -48.82
N PRO A 460 -38.60 -62.90 -49.44
CA PRO A 460 -37.24 -62.36 -49.47
C PRO A 460 -36.74 -62.25 -50.94
N THR A 461 -35.45 -61.97 -51.12
CA THR A 461 -34.60 -62.23 -52.32
C THR A 461 -34.60 -61.23 -53.48
N MET A 462 -33.38 -61.10 -54.05
CA MET A 462 -32.97 -60.31 -55.21
C MET A 462 -32.86 -58.79 -54.98
N PHE A 463 -31.64 -58.30 -54.74
CA PHE A 463 -30.88 -57.59 -55.77
C PHE A 463 -29.44 -57.40 -55.28
N LYS A 464 -28.58 -58.34 -55.71
CA LYS A 464 -27.14 -58.16 -55.82
C LYS A 464 -26.86 -57.16 -56.95
N ASN A 465 -25.71 -56.51 -56.85
CA ASN A 465 -25.01 -55.75 -57.88
C ASN A 465 -25.49 -54.32 -58.10
N LEU A 466 -24.78 -53.37 -57.49
CA LEU A 466 -24.11 -52.29 -58.21
C LEU A 466 -23.09 -51.62 -57.28
N TYR A 467 -21.85 -51.54 -57.76
CA TYR A 467 -20.65 -50.88 -57.22
C TYR A 467 -19.68 -51.71 -56.36
N PRO A 468 -18.47 -52.02 -56.90
CA PRO A 468 -17.39 -52.66 -56.16
C PRO A 468 -16.65 -51.66 -55.25
N SER A 469 -16.38 -52.09 -54.02
CA SER A 469 -15.57 -51.37 -53.03
C SER A 469 -14.09 -51.37 -53.43
N PRO A 470 -13.36 -50.25 -53.30
CA PRO A 470 -11.90 -50.24 -53.37
C PRO A 470 -11.28 -50.76 -52.06
N PRO A 471 -10.05 -51.32 -52.10
CA PRO A 471 -9.44 -51.97 -50.94
C PRO A 471 -8.95 -50.96 -49.89
N LEU A 472 -9.17 -51.32 -48.62
CA LEU A 472 -8.63 -50.66 -47.44
C LEU A 472 -7.09 -50.62 -47.48
N LYS A 473 -6.52 -49.42 -47.42
CA LYS A 473 -5.10 -49.20 -47.08
C LYS A 473 -4.93 -49.08 -45.56
N PRO A 474 -3.89 -49.68 -44.97
CA PRO A 474 -3.59 -49.53 -43.55
C PRO A 474 -3.06 -48.11 -43.26
N SER A 475 -3.63 -47.46 -42.26
CA SER A 475 -3.23 -46.14 -41.78
C SER A 475 -1.90 -46.21 -41.01
N THR A 476 -0.92 -45.48 -41.51
CA THR A 476 0.36 -45.18 -40.86
C THR A 476 0.19 -44.25 -39.66
N PRO A 477 1.05 -44.35 -38.62
CA PRO A 477 0.98 -43.50 -37.44
C PRO A 477 1.51 -42.09 -37.73
N ILE A 478 0.75 -41.09 -37.29
CA ILE A 478 1.06 -39.67 -37.38
C ILE A 478 2.20 -39.35 -36.40
N LYS A 479 3.32 -38.89 -36.96
CA LYS A 479 4.44 -38.27 -36.24
C LYS A 479 4.02 -36.92 -35.68
N SER A 480 4.14 -36.73 -34.38
CA SER A 480 4.12 -35.42 -33.73
C SER A 480 5.47 -34.73 -33.91
N THR A 481 5.42 -33.47 -34.33
CA THR A 481 6.54 -32.55 -34.48
C THR A 481 7.11 -32.16 -33.11
N PRO A 482 8.43 -32.11 -32.92
CA PRO A 482 9.05 -31.55 -31.73
C PRO A 482 9.29 -30.04 -31.89
N THR A 483 8.85 -29.27 -30.90
CA THR A 483 9.15 -27.84 -30.81
C THR A 483 10.59 -27.65 -30.33
N PHE A 484 11.30 -26.76 -31.04
CA PHE A 484 12.67 -26.33 -30.86
C PHE A 484 13.06 -26.02 -29.39
N VAL A 485 14.16 -26.64 -28.94
CA VAL A 485 14.98 -26.19 -27.80
C VAL A 485 16.35 -25.84 -28.37
N ALA A 486 16.78 -24.59 -28.21
CA ALA A 486 18.12 -24.15 -28.60
C ALA A 486 19.16 -24.58 -27.54
N PRO A 487 20.34 -25.09 -27.93
CA PRO A 487 21.40 -25.45 -26.99
C PRO A 487 22.32 -24.25 -26.75
N ILE A 488 22.44 -23.82 -25.49
CA ILE A 488 23.54 -22.96 -25.05
C ILE A 488 24.73 -23.85 -24.70
N THR A 489 25.84 -23.49 -25.31
CA THR A 489 27.15 -24.12 -25.28
C THR A 489 27.78 -24.13 -23.88
N THR A 490 28.45 -25.24 -23.62
CA THR A 490 29.29 -25.55 -22.48
C THR A 490 30.52 -24.63 -22.41
N ALA A 491 30.68 -23.91 -21.30
CA ALA A 491 31.93 -23.25 -20.94
C ALA A 491 32.43 -23.74 -19.56
N ARG A 492 33.54 -24.48 -19.64
CA ARG A 492 34.63 -24.70 -18.68
C ARG A 492 34.41 -24.33 -17.20
N ARG A 493 34.50 -25.37 -16.36
CA ARG A 493 34.99 -25.30 -14.97
C ARG A 493 36.41 -24.72 -14.92
N PRO A 494 36.74 -23.96 -13.86
CA PRO A 494 38.06 -24.07 -13.26
C PRO A 494 37.99 -24.59 -11.83
N ALA A 495 38.99 -25.44 -11.57
CA ALA A 495 39.55 -25.96 -10.33
C ALA A 495 39.08 -25.35 -9.00
N VAL A 496 38.66 -26.26 -8.11
CA VAL A 496 38.62 -26.08 -6.66
C VAL A 496 40.07 -26.02 -6.15
N ALA A 497 40.48 -24.87 -5.64
CA ALA A 497 41.71 -24.73 -4.87
C ALA A 497 41.38 -24.94 -3.39
N THR A 498 41.87 -26.05 -2.84
CA THR A 498 41.83 -26.39 -1.43
C THR A 498 42.84 -25.52 -0.69
N ILE A 499 42.37 -24.57 0.12
CA ILE A 499 43.22 -23.82 1.05
C ILE A 499 43.16 -24.52 2.41
N HIS A 500 44.28 -25.17 2.75
CA HIS A 500 44.62 -25.57 4.11
C HIS A 500 44.73 -24.31 4.98
N THR A 501 43.96 -24.25 6.08
CA THR A 501 44.26 -23.34 7.19
C THR A 501 44.60 -24.19 8.40
N ASP A 502 45.89 -24.24 8.68
CA ASP A 502 46.46 -24.79 9.91
C ASP A 502 45.99 -23.95 11.11
N THR A 503 45.44 -24.62 12.10
CA THR A 503 45.14 -24.07 13.42
C THR A 503 46.28 -24.44 14.36
N PRO A 504 46.95 -23.48 15.03
CA PRO A 504 47.70 -23.78 16.23
C PRO A 504 46.85 -23.43 17.46
N SER A 505 46.57 -24.48 18.22
CA SER A 505 46.25 -24.41 19.63
C SER A 505 47.31 -23.62 20.42
N ARG A 506 46.90 -22.71 21.32
CA ARG A 506 47.51 -22.64 22.66
C ARG A 506 46.71 -21.80 23.66
N ASN A 507 46.40 -22.47 24.76
CA ASN A 507 46.00 -21.96 26.06
C ASN A 507 46.95 -20.87 26.62
N LEU A 508 46.40 -19.85 27.30
CA LEU A 508 46.91 -19.28 28.57
C LEU A 508 45.88 -18.24 29.08
N ARG A 509 45.01 -18.59 30.04
CA ARG A 509 45.09 -18.35 31.49
C ARG A 509 45.35 -16.89 31.96
N LYS A 510 44.36 -16.43 32.74
CA LYS A 510 44.39 -15.62 33.99
C LYS A 510 44.33 -14.09 33.91
N ARG A 511 43.31 -13.58 34.63
CA ARG A 511 43.24 -12.41 35.55
C ARG A 511 43.70 -11.07 34.94
N THR A 512 42.96 -9.99 35.08
CA THR A 512 42.81 -9.24 36.34
C THR A 512 41.67 -8.24 36.21
N ALA A 513 40.94 -8.04 37.30
CA ALA A 513 39.97 -6.95 37.47
C ALA A 513 40.68 -5.60 37.60
N ILE A 514 40.18 -4.56 36.94
CA ILE A 514 40.37 -3.16 37.36
C ILE A 514 39.05 -2.41 37.13
N SER A 515 38.49 -1.96 38.25
CA SER A 515 37.49 -0.91 38.41
C SER A 515 38.10 0.45 38.10
N TYR A 516 37.40 1.35 37.40
CA TYR A 516 37.36 2.80 37.64
C TYR A 516 36.17 3.33 36.80
N LYS A 517 35.05 3.75 37.40
CA LYS A 517 34.73 5.00 38.09
C LYS A 517 34.15 6.06 37.14
N GLU A 518 32.94 6.46 37.49
CA GLU A 518 32.21 7.68 37.14
C GLU A 518 33.12 8.89 36.89
N GLN A 519 32.73 9.74 35.93
CA GLN A 519 32.41 11.15 36.21
C GLN A 519 31.91 11.90 34.96
N ILE A 520 30.75 12.54 35.16
CA ILE A 520 30.25 13.83 34.61
C ILE A 520 29.88 13.86 33.13
#